data_AF-A0A9W4TP67-F1
#
_entry.id   AF-A0A9W4TP67-F1
#
_cell.length_a   1.000
_cell.length_b   1.000
_cell.length_c   1.000
_cell.angle_alpha   90.00
_cell.angle_beta   90.00
_cell.angle_gamma   90.00
#
_symmetry.space_group_name_H-M   'P 1'
#
loop_
_entity.id
_entity.type
_entity.pdbx_description
1 polymer ?
#
loop_
_entity_poly.entity_id
_entity_poly.type
_entity_poly.pdbx_seq_one_letter_code
_entity_poly.pdbx_strand_id
1 'polypeptide(L)'
;MVFTVNINKSSRNTSSGNNGLLKEVNGVNGMPISVAPGFPDLEDQFNQMGITHIRLHDCFGVGDIDNGFNANHSNVDQLLVTVPFDQQSKAKEFLADYANKRTIFPYAAVGMRNNDLKQASRSPNYRITDDAIRRIMKNNASVNPGNLQREIMFRIGRTLDGGYEVPENFDIYAFLVSRLVMRYSINHKGIGLPRKVTYWEIWNEPDLTFFWNNNSPQVYYEFYAKIAKAIKAVDPTAKVGGPAVAYGYNPGGAYIDGLLNYCQTTNTPIDFFSWHYYNSSPQSIIDAGNYIQDTLNKHGFSNLESFCTEWNSTPTGTVNSFTKLQSAQNAAFLTSILTCMQYTKIDKAYYYRGDGAAFGLFNDQANPKRPQNKNFCTYAAQGFNLFTRMFETPYILTQDNDFSTGLTTLVAENEVGNKINILASNFEMDSNFVEPAFPPNGYSLYSQYYLDSNRTTNQLDDDWSKAHWFGGVDPRTIMYNNEVPQKELVPQLPISENLPQKTIDYEQSRMGLTVNIANIPENYNDYKITAYRIKEGGRLDRMTPEQVTTSIDSALIDRVLTITDVGATSSTVTLYTVELIN
;
A
#
# COMPACT_ATOMS: atom_id res chain seq x y z
N MET A 1 -8.47 -18.59 31.16
CA MET A 1 -7.11 -18.08 31.42
C MET A 1 -6.80 -17.16 30.27
N VAL A 2 -6.26 -15.97 30.54
CA VAL A 2 -5.96 -14.98 29.49
C VAL A 2 -4.82 -15.52 28.61
N PHE A 3 -4.83 -15.24 27.31
CA PHE A 3 -3.76 -15.64 26.40
C PHE A 3 -2.42 -15.03 26.85
N THR A 4 -1.36 -15.84 26.89
CA THR A 4 -0.06 -15.44 27.45
C THR A 4 1.02 -15.47 26.39
N VAL A 5 1.79 -14.39 26.29
CA VAL A 5 2.98 -14.29 25.45
C VAL A 5 4.21 -14.15 26.33
N ASN A 6 5.20 -15.04 26.16
CA ASN A 6 6.48 -14.91 26.84
C ASN A 6 7.52 -14.29 25.91
N ILE A 7 8.27 -13.34 26.44
CA ILE A 7 9.33 -12.58 25.75
C ILE A 7 10.64 -12.83 26.48
N ASN A 8 11.70 -13.08 25.73
CA ASN A 8 13.04 -13.16 26.26
C ASN A 8 13.81 -11.86 26.01
N LYS A 9 13.98 -11.02 27.06
CA LYS A 9 14.69 -9.74 26.96
C LYS A 9 16.17 -9.88 26.62
N SER A 10 16.79 -11.02 26.89
CA SER A 10 18.22 -11.22 26.63
C SER A 10 18.52 -11.70 25.21
N SER A 11 17.52 -11.81 24.34
CA SER A 11 17.66 -12.38 23.00
C SER A 11 16.93 -11.56 21.94
N ARG A 12 17.70 -11.04 20.97
CA ARG A 12 17.15 -10.47 19.74
C ARG A 12 16.87 -11.57 18.73
N ASN A 13 15.75 -11.48 18.03
CA ASN A 13 15.35 -12.47 17.03
C ASN A 13 15.95 -12.14 15.67
N THR A 14 17.11 -12.71 15.35
CA THR A 14 17.79 -12.45 14.08
C THR A 14 17.18 -13.17 12.88
N SER A 15 16.21 -14.09 13.07
CA SER A 15 15.51 -14.77 11.96
C SER A 15 14.27 -14.02 11.48
N SER A 16 13.83 -12.99 12.21
CA SER A 16 12.75 -12.09 11.80
C SER A 16 13.28 -10.75 11.30
N GLY A 17 12.37 -9.94 10.75
CA GLY A 17 12.69 -8.65 10.18
C GLY A 17 13.70 -8.76 9.04
N ASN A 18 14.61 -7.81 8.97
CA ASN A 18 15.84 -7.86 8.18
C ASN A 18 17.00 -8.11 9.15
N ASN A 19 17.27 -9.39 9.47
CA ASN A 19 18.28 -9.81 10.44
C ASN A 19 18.05 -9.23 11.85
N GLY A 20 16.80 -9.22 12.31
CA GLY A 20 16.36 -8.72 13.61
C GLY A 20 16.01 -7.24 13.65
N LEU A 21 16.17 -6.49 12.56
CA LEU A 21 15.66 -5.13 12.42
C LEU A 21 14.27 -5.12 11.81
N LEU A 22 13.36 -4.28 12.31
CA LEU A 22 12.05 -4.08 11.70
C LEU A 22 12.17 -3.69 10.21
N LYS A 23 11.31 -4.30 9.39
CA LYS A 23 11.17 -4.00 7.97
C LYS A 23 10.16 -2.89 7.75
N GLU A 24 10.45 -2.02 6.79
CA GLU A 24 9.56 -0.94 6.33
C GLU A 24 8.48 -1.48 5.38
N VAL A 25 7.57 -2.29 5.94
CA VAL A 25 6.42 -2.88 5.22
C VAL A 25 5.16 -2.00 5.30
N ASN A 26 5.27 -0.78 5.81
CA ASN A 26 4.20 0.20 5.93
C ASN A 26 4.12 1.16 4.73
N GLY A 27 4.55 0.73 3.54
CA GLY A 27 4.36 1.49 2.31
C GLY A 27 2.89 1.51 1.88
N VAL A 28 2.55 2.38 0.93
CA VAL A 28 1.17 2.52 0.42
C VAL A 28 1.10 2.76 -1.09
N ASN A 29 -0.01 2.34 -1.68
CA ASN A 29 -0.52 2.90 -2.94
C ASN A 29 -1.27 4.21 -2.65
N GLY A 30 -1.46 5.04 -3.68
CA GLY A 30 -2.07 6.36 -3.53
C GLY A 30 -1.10 7.44 -3.03
N MET A 31 -1.55 8.69 -3.02
CA MET A 31 -0.67 9.85 -2.81
C MET A 31 -1.07 10.69 -1.59
N PRO A 32 -0.11 11.31 -0.87
CA PRO A 32 -0.40 12.23 0.25
C PRO A 32 -0.99 13.57 -0.19
N ILE A 33 -1.19 13.78 -1.48
CA ILE A 33 -1.71 15.02 -2.06
C ILE A 33 -3.04 14.71 -2.75
N SER A 34 -3.90 15.71 -2.88
CA SER A 34 -5.22 15.56 -3.50
C SER A 34 -5.13 14.87 -4.87
N VAL A 35 -5.75 13.70 -4.98
CA VAL A 35 -5.74 12.90 -6.21
C VAL A 35 -6.65 13.50 -7.29
N ALA A 36 -7.77 14.10 -6.88
CA ALA A 36 -8.80 14.70 -7.72
C ALA A 36 -9.68 15.68 -6.90
N PRO A 37 -10.52 16.52 -7.55
CA PRO A 37 -11.52 17.31 -6.86
C PRO A 37 -12.38 16.47 -5.90
N GLY A 38 -12.64 17.01 -4.71
CA GLY A 38 -13.38 16.31 -3.64
C GLY A 38 -12.51 15.48 -2.68
N PHE A 39 -11.21 15.30 -2.98
CA PHE A 39 -10.26 14.60 -2.12
C PHE A 39 -9.27 15.55 -1.45
N PRO A 40 -8.91 15.33 -0.17
CA PRO A 40 -8.04 16.23 0.60
C PRO A 40 -6.56 16.03 0.29
N ASP A 41 -5.73 17.00 0.70
CA ASP A 41 -4.32 16.75 0.98
C ASP A 41 -4.16 16.09 2.36
N LEU A 42 -3.25 15.12 2.44
CA LEU A 42 -3.03 14.26 3.59
C LEU A 42 -1.55 14.19 4.00
N GLU A 43 -0.74 15.19 3.63
CA GLU A 43 0.70 15.20 3.87
C GLU A 43 1.05 15.07 5.36
N ASP A 44 0.34 15.76 6.25
CA ASP A 44 0.51 15.65 7.71
C ASP A 44 0.14 14.25 8.20
N GLN A 45 -1.00 13.71 7.78
CA GLN A 45 -1.44 12.37 8.17
C GLN A 45 -0.45 11.29 7.71
N PHE A 46 0.07 11.38 6.48
CA PHE A 46 1.12 10.48 6.00
C PHE A 46 2.41 10.59 6.81
N ASN A 47 2.78 11.79 7.27
CA ASN A 47 3.93 11.98 8.17
C ASN A 47 3.69 11.36 9.54
N GLN A 48 2.49 11.53 10.12
CA GLN A 48 2.13 10.90 11.39
C GLN A 48 2.02 9.37 11.29
N MET A 49 1.70 8.82 10.11
CA MET A 49 1.73 7.38 9.84
C MET A 49 3.11 6.87 9.40
N GLY A 50 4.16 7.70 9.40
CA GLY A 50 5.52 7.29 9.06
C GLY A 50 5.70 6.72 7.65
N ILE A 51 4.89 7.13 6.68
CA ILE A 51 4.89 6.56 5.33
C ILE A 51 6.11 7.05 4.55
N THR A 52 7.10 6.17 4.38
CA THR A 52 8.33 6.44 3.61
C THR A 52 8.26 5.93 2.18
N HIS A 53 7.51 4.86 1.90
CA HIS A 53 7.45 4.23 0.58
C HIS A 53 6.08 4.42 -0.08
N ILE A 54 6.07 5.00 -1.29
CA ILE A 54 4.85 5.22 -2.08
C ILE A 54 4.99 4.54 -3.45
N ARG A 55 4.00 3.72 -3.81
CA ARG A 55 3.86 3.18 -5.16
C ARG A 55 2.91 4.08 -5.96
N LEU A 56 3.39 4.65 -7.08
CA LEU A 56 2.59 5.48 -7.97
C LEU A 56 1.66 4.61 -8.84
N HIS A 57 0.62 4.07 -8.23
CA HIS A 57 -0.42 3.30 -8.90
C HIS A 57 -1.80 3.92 -8.58
N ASP A 58 -2.72 3.86 -9.54
CA ASP A 58 -4.06 4.48 -9.47
C ASP A 58 -4.05 5.93 -9.00
N CYS A 59 -3.22 6.73 -9.69
CA CYS A 59 -3.04 8.16 -9.47
C CYS A 59 -3.70 9.02 -10.58
N PHE A 60 -4.46 8.38 -11.47
CA PHE A 60 -5.36 8.99 -12.46
C PHE A 60 -4.66 9.97 -13.40
N GLY A 61 -3.62 9.49 -14.09
CA GLY A 61 -2.82 10.24 -15.05
C GLY A 61 -1.45 10.66 -14.50
N VAL A 62 -1.32 10.90 -13.20
CA VAL A 62 0.00 11.11 -12.56
C VAL A 62 0.75 9.78 -12.55
N GLY A 63 1.90 9.73 -13.24
CA GLY A 63 2.69 8.50 -13.35
C GLY A 63 2.23 7.53 -14.45
N ASP A 64 1.05 7.71 -15.03
CA ASP A 64 0.57 6.86 -16.12
C ASP A 64 1.16 7.27 -17.47
N ILE A 65 1.53 6.27 -18.28
CA ILE A 65 2.25 6.51 -19.53
C ILE A 65 1.29 6.92 -20.66
N ASP A 66 0.30 6.06 -20.93
CA ASP A 66 -0.55 6.15 -22.11
C ASP A 66 -2.02 5.80 -21.83
N ASN A 67 -2.50 6.03 -20.60
CA ASN A 67 -3.92 5.88 -20.24
C ASN A 67 -4.81 6.48 -21.33
N GLY A 68 -5.85 5.76 -21.71
CA GLY A 68 -6.93 6.18 -22.61
C GLY A 68 -8.29 5.95 -21.97
N PHE A 69 -8.62 6.72 -20.93
CA PHE A 69 -9.92 6.63 -20.28
C PHE A 69 -11.04 6.97 -21.26
N ASN A 70 -12.17 6.28 -21.15
CA ASN A 70 -13.35 6.54 -21.95
C ASN A 70 -14.61 6.40 -21.10
N ALA A 71 -15.51 7.38 -21.17
CA ALA A 71 -16.74 7.36 -20.39
C ALA A 71 -17.65 6.17 -20.71
N ASN A 72 -17.49 5.56 -21.89
CA ASN A 72 -18.28 4.42 -22.35
C ASN A 72 -17.67 3.05 -22.01
N HIS A 73 -16.45 2.99 -21.45
CA HIS A 73 -15.92 1.71 -20.96
C HIS A 73 -16.87 1.12 -19.91
N SER A 74 -16.98 -0.19 -19.83
CA SER A 74 -17.88 -0.85 -18.87
C SER A 74 -17.32 -0.87 -17.44
N ASN A 75 -16.01 -0.68 -17.27
CA ASN A 75 -15.35 -0.73 -15.97
C ASN A 75 -15.85 0.41 -15.08
N VAL A 76 -16.14 0.08 -13.82
CA VAL A 76 -16.44 1.07 -12.79
C VAL A 76 -15.13 1.36 -12.07
N ASP A 77 -14.58 2.54 -12.31
CA ASP A 77 -13.39 2.99 -11.62
C ASP A 77 -13.65 3.21 -10.12
N GLN A 78 -12.60 3.06 -9.33
CA GLN A 78 -12.66 3.16 -7.87
C GLN A 78 -13.14 4.53 -7.38
N LEU A 79 -12.83 5.64 -8.07
CA LEU A 79 -13.32 6.97 -7.68
C LEU A 79 -14.82 7.16 -7.92
N LEU A 80 -15.47 6.30 -8.71
CA LEU A 80 -16.89 6.42 -9.03
C LEU A 80 -17.79 5.72 -8.01
N VAL A 81 -17.28 4.71 -7.30
CA VAL A 81 -18.09 3.87 -6.40
C VAL A 81 -18.71 4.69 -5.26
N THR A 82 -18.02 5.72 -4.77
CA THR A 82 -18.50 6.59 -3.68
C THR A 82 -19.29 7.81 -4.15
N VAL A 83 -19.35 8.04 -5.47
CA VAL A 83 -20.13 9.15 -6.06
C VAL A 83 -21.63 8.81 -5.97
N PRO A 84 -22.51 9.76 -5.60
CA PRO A 84 -23.95 9.58 -5.63
C PRO A 84 -24.43 9.02 -6.98
N PHE A 85 -25.32 8.04 -6.95
CA PHE A 85 -25.72 7.25 -8.12
C PHE A 85 -26.21 8.13 -9.29
N ASP A 86 -26.98 9.18 -9.01
CA ASP A 86 -27.49 10.15 -9.98
C ASP A 86 -26.40 11.03 -10.62
N GLN A 87 -25.20 11.07 -10.04
CA GLN A 87 -24.06 11.85 -10.53
C GLN A 87 -22.97 10.98 -11.18
N GLN A 88 -23.03 9.65 -11.07
CA GLN A 88 -21.95 8.75 -11.55
C GLN A 88 -21.65 8.90 -13.04
N SER A 89 -22.67 9.08 -13.89
CA SER A 89 -22.46 9.29 -15.34
C SER A 89 -21.64 10.55 -15.61
N LYS A 90 -22.00 11.66 -14.96
CA LYS A 90 -21.29 12.94 -15.07
C LYS A 90 -19.87 12.84 -14.51
N ALA A 91 -19.71 12.14 -13.39
CA ALA A 91 -18.41 11.91 -12.77
C ALA A 91 -17.50 11.07 -13.65
N LYS A 92 -18.05 10.09 -14.38
CA LYS A 92 -17.30 9.25 -15.31
C LYS A 92 -16.82 10.03 -16.54
N GLU A 93 -17.67 10.89 -17.10
CA GLU A 93 -17.26 11.82 -18.17
C GLU A 93 -16.16 12.78 -17.71
N PHE A 94 -16.32 13.36 -16.52
CA PHE A 94 -15.30 14.21 -15.91
C PHE A 94 -13.98 13.45 -15.72
N LEU A 95 -14.02 12.27 -15.10
CA LEU A 95 -12.84 11.48 -14.79
C LEU A 95 -12.07 11.09 -16.06
N ALA A 96 -12.77 10.75 -17.14
CA ALA A 96 -12.14 10.39 -18.39
C ALA A 96 -11.32 11.56 -18.98
N ASP A 97 -11.92 12.74 -19.10
CA ASP A 97 -11.21 13.94 -19.59
C ASP A 97 -10.11 14.39 -18.62
N TYR A 98 -10.37 14.32 -17.31
CA TYR A 98 -9.43 14.68 -16.25
C TYR A 98 -8.17 13.79 -16.28
N ALA A 99 -8.32 12.47 -16.29
CA ALA A 99 -7.21 11.53 -16.33
C ALA A 99 -6.43 11.62 -17.65
N ASN A 100 -7.11 11.72 -18.79
CA ASN A 100 -6.49 11.84 -20.11
C ASN A 100 -5.62 13.10 -20.26
N LYS A 101 -6.06 14.24 -19.71
CA LYS A 101 -5.26 15.48 -19.67
C LYS A 101 -4.06 15.38 -18.73
N ARG A 102 -4.07 14.45 -17.77
CA ARG A 102 -2.99 14.25 -16.80
C ARG A 102 -1.97 13.20 -17.22
N THR A 103 -2.33 12.30 -18.14
CA THR A 103 -1.44 11.29 -18.74
C THR A 103 -0.16 11.91 -19.31
N ILE A 104 0.99 11.28 -19.06
CA ILE A 104 2.29 11.85 -19.41
C ILE A 104 2.48 11.95 -20.93
N PHE A 105 2.07 10.94 -21.70
CA PHE A 105 2.17 10.94 -23.16
C PHE A 105 0.78 10.86 -23.80
N PRO A 106 0.09 11.99 -23.97
CA PRO A 106 -1.32 12.02 -24.40
C PRO A 106 -1.56 11.60 -25.87
N TYR A 107 -0.50 11.24 -26.60
CA TYR A 107 -0.54 10.73 -27.98
C TYR A 107 0.15 9.37 -28.14
N ALA A 108 0.59 8.74 -27.04
CA ALA A 108 1.35 7.50 -27.09
C ALA A 108 0.56 6.36 -27.73
N ALA A 109 -0.69 6.13 -27.32
CA ALA A 109 -1.52 5.06 -27.84
C ALA A 109 -1.65 5.15 -29.37
N VAL A 110 -2.11 6.30 -29.89
CA VAL A 110 -2.26 6.51 -31.35
C VAL A 110 -0.94 6.43 -32.10
N GLY A 111 0.15 6.96 -31.53
CA GLY A 111 1.48 6.87 -32.13
C GLY A 111 2.00 5.44 -32.21
N MET A 112 1.73 4.61 -31.19
CA MET A 112 2.05 3.19 -31.23
C MET A 112 1.27 2.46 -32.33
N ARG A 113 -0.03 2.71 -32.47
CA ARG A 113 -0.84 2.11 -33.56
C ARG A 113 -0.31 2.42 -34.93
N ASN A 114 0.09 3.68 -35.12
CA ASN A 114 0.58 4.19 -36.39
C ASN A 114 2.07 3.88 -36.62
N ASN A 115 2.74 3.25 -35.66
CA ASN A 115 4.20 3.08 -35.65
C ASN A 115 4.95 4.41 -35.89
N ASP A 116 4.46 5.49 -35.28
CA ASP A 116 5.02 6.84 -35.38
C ASP A 116 5.49 7.32 -34.00
N LEU A 117 6.79 7.24 -33.78
CA LEU A 117 7.42 7.69 -32.55
C LEU A 117 7.27 9.22 -32.33
N LYS A 118 7.28 10.01 -33.40
CA LYS A 118 7.14 11.47 -33.30
C LYS A 118 5.72 11.82 -32.85
N GLN A 119 4.72 11.09 -33.33
CA GLN A 119 3.36 11.20 -32.83
C GLN A 119 3.26 10.74 -31.38
N ALA A 120 3.81 9.57 -31.04
CA ALA A 120 3.75 9.00 -29.68
C ALA A 120 4.37 9.91 -28.61
N SER A 121 5.48 10.56 -28.94
CA SER A 121 6.22 11.46 -28.05
C SER A 121 5.84 12.94 -28.16
N ARG A 122 4.75 13.25 -28.88
CA ARG A 122 4.27 14.62 -29.07
C ARG A 122 3.79 15.23 -27.75
N SER A 123 4.27 16.43 -27.44
CA SER A 123 3.76 17.28 -26.34
C SER A 123 3.57 16.55 -25.00
N PRO A 124 4.62 15.94 -24.41
CA PRO A 124 4.48 15.23 -23.15
C PRO A 124 4.09 16.17 -21.99
N ASN A 125 3.13 15.76 -21.17
CA ASN A 125 2.55 16.51 -20.05
C ASN A 125 3.38 16.36 -18.76
N TYR A 126 4.70 16.57 -18.82
CA TYR A 126 5.58 16.31 -17.67
C TYR A 126 5.25 17.13 -16.42
N ARG A 127 4.79 18.38 -16.57
CA ARG A 127 4.62 19.31 -15.44
C ARG A 127 3.72 18.76 -14.34
N ILE A 128 2.70 18.00 -14.70
CA ILE A 128 1.71 17.45 -13.76
C ILE A 128 2.37 16.39 -12.88
N THR A 129 3.06 15.43 -13.50
CA THR A 129 3.76 14.37 -12.76
C THR A 129 5.00 14.91 -12.03
N ASP A 130 5.75 15.84 -12.63
CA ASP A 130 6.90 16.50 -11.98
C ASP A 130 6.47 17.17 -10.68
N ASP A 131 5.38 17.92 -10.70
CA ASP A 131 4.91 18.66 -9.54
C ASP A 131 4.43 17.75 -8.42
N ALA A 132 3.64 16.73 -8.77
CA ALA A 132 3.18 15.71 -7.82
C ALA A 132 4.37 15.00 -7.14
N ILE A 133 5.30 14.46 -7.92
CA ILE A 133 6.49 13.75 -7.40
C ILE A 133 7.35 14.70 -6.55
N ARG A 134 7.53 15.95 -7.01
CA ARG A 134 8.30 16.95 -6.25
C ARG A 134 7.66 17.24 -4.91
N ARG A 135 6.34 17.47 -4.88
CA ARG A 135 5.60 17.75 -3.64
C ARG A 135 5.70 16.58 -2.67
N ILE A 136 5.47 15.36 -3.16
CA ILE A 136 5.59 14.12 -2.36
C ILE A 136 7.00 13.98 -1.77
N MET A 137 8.05 14.07 -2.59
CA MET A 137 9.42 13.78 -2.16
C MET A 137 10.08 14.89 -1.36
N LYS A 138 9.74 16.16 -1.65
CA LYS A 138 10.19 17.31 -0.83
C LYS A 138 9.52 17.31 0.53
N ASN A 139 8.27 16.85 0.60
CA ASN A 139 7.46 16.67 1.80
C ASN A 139 7.39 17.94 2.66
N ASN A 140 6.27 18.66 2.62
CA ASN A 140 6.14 19.98 3.21
C ASN A 140 6.68 20.05 4.67
N ALA A 141 7.75 20.84 4.86
CA ALA A 141 8.45 20.97 6.14
C ALA A 141 7.56 21.45 7.29
N SER A 142 6.50 22.24 7.01
CA SER A 142 5.59 22.74 8.06
C SER A 142 4.79 21.63 8.73
N VAL A 143 4.57 20.52 8.02
CA VAL A 143 3.86 19.33 8.51
C VAL A 143 4.78 18.10 8.58
N ASN A 144 6.09 18.27 8.37
CA ASN A 144 7.12 17.24 8.42
C ASN A 144 8.28 17.61 9.37
N PRO A 145 8.02 17.88 10.65
CA PRO A 145 9.08 18.29 11.59
C PRO A 145 10.15 17.19 11.79
N GLY A 146 9.81 15.92 11.53
CA GLY A 146 10.74 14.78 11.60
C GLY A 146 11.63 14.61 10.37
N ASN A 147 11.50 15.47 9.35
CA ASN A 147 12.24 15.39 8.08
C ASN A 147 12.16 13.99 7.43
N LEU A 148 10.98 13.38 7.47
CA LEU A 148 10.72 12.08 6.86
C LEU A 148 10.95 12.17 5.34
N GLN A 149 11.80 11.29 4.83
CA GLN A 149 12.14 11.23 3.41
C GLN A 149 11.29 10.18 2.72
N ARG A 150 10.52 10.61 1.71
CA ARG A 150 9.73 9.68 0.89
C ARG A 150 10.52 9.17 -0.30
N GLU A 151 10.38 7.88 -0.59
CA GLU A 151 10.82 7.19 -1.79
C GLU A 151 9.59 6.82 -2.63
N ILE A 152 9.72 6.93 -3.94
CA ILE A 152 8.70 6.58 -4.91
C ILE A 152 9.15 5.35 -5.69
N MET A 153 8.27 4.37 -5.78
CA MET A 153 8.29 3.35 -6.83
C MET A 153 7.41 3.83 -7.98
N PHE A 154 8.00 3.96 -9.16
CA PHE A 154 7.30 4.39 -10.36
C PHE A 154 6.76 3.15 -11.08
N ARG A 155 5.44 2.96 -11.03
CA ARG A 155 4.76 1.88 -11.75
C ARG A 155 4.53 2.31 -13.21
N ILE A 156 5.14 1.58 -14.13
CA ILE A 156 5.00 1.77 -15.56
C ILE A 156 3.74 1.05 -16.03
N GLY A 157 2.78 1.77 -16.62
CA GLY A 157 1.61 1.13 -17.20
C GLY A 157 0.42 2.06 -17.24
N ARG A 158 -0.76 1.46 -17.15
CA ARG A 158 -2.04 2.15 -17.10
C ARG A 158 -2.76 1.88 -15.77
N THR A 159 -3.52 2.87 -15.34
CA THR A 159 -4.51 2.72 -14.27
C THR A 159 -5.74 1.97 -14.78
N LEU A 160 -6.48 1.33 -13.88
CA LEU A 160 -7.77 0.71 -14.20
C LEU A 160 -8.66 1.70 -14.98
N ASP A 161 -9.41 1.19 -15.96
CA ASP A 161 -10.21 1.99 -16.92
C ASP A 161 -9.41 2.81 -17.95
N GLY A 162 -8.09 2.90 -17.82
CA GLY A 162 -7.18 3.49 -18.81
C GLY A 162 -6.95 2.64 -20.06
N GLY A 163 -7.53 1.43 -20.13
CA GLY A 163 -7.44 0.52 -21.27
C GLY A 163 -6.59 -0.72 -21.00
N TYR A 164 -7.15 -1.90 -21.21
CA TYR A 164 -6.51 -3.20 -20.89
C TYR A 164 -5.76 -3.86 -22.04
N GLU A 165 -5.73 -3.24 -23.22
CA GLU A 165 -5.02 -3.78 -24.37
C GLU A 165 -3.51 -3.72 -24.17
N VAL A 166 -2.81 -4.74 -24.67
CA VAL A 166 -1.34 -4.74 -24.73
C VAL A 166 -0.84 -3.52 -25.53
N PRO A 167 0.23 -2.82 -25.10
CA PRO A 167 0.82 -1.73 -25.89
C PRO A 167 1.15 -2.18 -27.32
N GLU A 168 0.60 -1.51 -28.33
CA GLU A 168 0.64 -1.99 -29.72
C GLU A 168 2.04 -1.95 -30.35
N ASN A 169 2.98 -1.21 -29.75
CA ASN A 169 4.36 -1.14 -30.20
C ASN A 169 5.34 -1.04 -29.02
N PHE A 170 6.00 -2.15 -28.70
CA PHE A 170 6.90 -2.21 -27.55
C PHE A 170 8.18 -1.39 -27.71
N ASP A 171 8.66 -1.13 -28.93
CA ASP A 171 9.84 -0.30 -29.16
C ASP A 171 9.56 1.17 -28.86
N ILE A 172 8.42 1.68 -29.32
CA ILE A 172 7.96 3.03 -28.99
C ILE A 172 7.70 3.13 -27.48
N TYR A 173 7.03 2.14 -26.88
CA TYR A 173 6.77 2.15 -25.44
C TYR A 173 8.08 2.16 -24.63
N ALA A 174 9.07 1.33 -24.99
CA ALA A 174 10.40 1.30 -24.39
C ALA A 174 11.14 2.64 -24.50
N PHE A 175 11.01 3.32 -25.63
CA PHE A 175 11.54 4.67 -25.80
C PHE A 175 10.88 5.65 -24.83
N LEU A 176 9.54 5.65 -24.72
CA LEU A 176 8.81 6.54 -23.81
C LEU A 176 9.22 6.30 -22.36
N VAL A 177 9.33 5.03 -21.93
CA VAL A 177 9.85 4.66 -20.61
C VAL A 177 11.27 5.18 -20.40
N SER A 178 12.16 5.03 -21.39
CA SER A 178 13.54 5.53 -21.32
C SER A 178 13.58 7.04 -21.08
N ARG A 179 12.63 7.81 -21.65
CA ARG A 179 12.49 9.26 -21.39
C ARG A 179 12.09 9.55 -19.95
N LEU A 180 11.25 8.72 -19.33
CA LEU A 180 10.88 8.84 -17.93
C LEU A 180 12.06 8.52 -17.01
N VAL A 181 12.82 7.44 -17.28
CA VAL A 181 14.02 7.09 -16.51
C VAL A 181 15.07 8.19 -16.61
N MET A 182 15.31 8.72 -17.81
CA MET A 182 16.22 9.85 -18.01
C MET A 182 15.76 11.07 -17.21
N ARG A 183 14.46 11.34 -17.14
CA ARG A 183 13.90 12.52 -16.45
C ARG A 183 13.93 12.37 -14.93
N TYR A 184 13.38 11.28 -14.39
CA TYR A 184 13.16 11.10 -12.96
C TYR A 184 14.27 10.37 -12.24
N SER A 185 15.15 9.65 -12.96
CA SER A 185 16.37 9.09 -12.38
C SER A 185 17.59 9.97 -12.66
N ILE A 186 18.01 10.08 -13.92
CA ILE A 186 19.28 10.74 -14.27
C ILE A 186 19.21 12.26 -14.06
N ASN A 187 18.17 12.92 -14.58
CA ASN A 187 18.02 14.37 -14.55
C ASN A 187 17.10 14.87 -13.41
N HIS A 188 16.92 14.07 -12.35
CA HIS A 188 16.00 14.38 -11.24
C HIS A 188 16.27 15.76 -10.61
N LYS A 189 17.56 16.16 -10.49
CA LYS A 189 17.93 17.49 -9.96
C LYS A 189 17.49 18.62 -10.87
N GLY A 190 17.55 18.44 -12.19
CA GLY A 190 17.15 19.46 -13.18
C GLY A 190 15.66 19.78 -13.15
N ILE A 191 14.83 18.87 -12.63
CA ILE A 191 13.39 19.07 -12.41
C ILE A 191 13.05 19.36 -10.94
N GLY A 192 14.07 19.53 -10.09
CA GLY A 192 13.94 19.93 -8.70
C GLY A 192 13.55 18.83 -7.72
N LEU A 193 13.73 17.55 -8.08
CA LEU A 193 13.56 16.45 -7.14
C LEU A 193 14.76 16.36 -6.20
N PRO A 194 14.55 16.08 -4.90
CA PRO A 194 15.64 15.99 -3.93
C PRO A 194 16.50 14.73 -4.12
N ARG A 195 15.93 13.68 -4.73
CA ARG A 195 16.56 12.37 -4.98
C ARG A 195 16.05 11.81 -6.31
N LYS A 196 16.76 10.82 -6.84
CA LYS A 196 16.35 10.08 -8.03
C LYS A 196 15.25 9.06 -7.70
N VAL A 197 14.42 8.72 -8.68
CA VAL A 197 13.52 7.55 -8.61
C VAL A 197 14.33 6.28 -8.88
N THR A 198 14.42 5.41 -7.89
CA THR A 198 15.26 4.20 -7.95
C THR A 198 14.49 2.98 -8.45
N TYR A 199 13.25 2.79 -8.01
CA TYR A 199 12.44 1.60 -8.29
C TYR A 199 11.46 1.85 -9.44
N TRP A 200 11.50 0.95 -10.42
CA TRP A 200 10.67 0.96 -11.62
C TRP A 200 9.97 -0.40 -11.77
N GLU A 201 8.66 -0.41 -11.56
CA GLU A 201 7.85 -1.62 -11.70
C GLU A 201 7.20 -1.68 -13.07
N ILE A 202 7.26 -2.83 -13.75
CA ILE A 202 6.72 -3.00 -15.09
C ILE A 202 5.33 -3.64 -15.04
N TRP A 203 4.34 -2.85 -15.44
CA TRP A 203 2.92 -3.19 -15.55
C TRP A 203 2.22 -3.44 -14.20
N ASN A 204 0.96 -3.86 -14.28
CA ASN A 204 0.12 -4.26 -13.15
C ASN A 204 -0.71 -5.49 -13.55
N GLU A 205 -0.67 -6.55 -12.75
CA GLU A 205 -1.56 -7.72 -12.86
C GLU A 205 -1.72 -8.28 -14.29
N PRO A 206 -0.63 -8.58 -15.02
CA PRO A 206 -0.74 -9.14 -16.37
C PRO A 206 -1.33 -10.55 -16.39
N ASP A 207 -1.43 -11.19 -15.23
CA ASP A 207 -2.15 -12.44 -15.02
C ASP A 207 -3.67 -12.26 -14.98
N LEU A 208 -4.22 -11.05 -15.07
CA LEU A 208 -5.64 -10.79 -15.23
C LEU A 208 -5.92 -10.19 -16.61
N THR A 209 -6.78 -10.84 -17.41
CA THR A 209 -7.00 -10.40 -18.81
C THR A 209 -7.65 -9.02 -18.93
N PHE A 210 -8.31 -8.54 -17.88
CA PHE A 210 -8.85 -7.19 -17.82
C PHE A 210 -7.82 -6.11 -17.43
N PHE A 211 -6.57 -6.48 -17.15
CA PHE A 211 -5.41 -5.57 -17.06
C PHE A 211 -4.38 -5.83 -18.17
N TRP A 212 -4.43 -6.98 -18.81
CA TRP A 212 -3.57 -7.36 -19.93
C TRP A 212 -4.31 -8.32 -20.85
N ASN A 213 -4.96 -7.79 -21.90
CA ASN A 213 -5.82 -8.57 -22.80
C ASN A 213 -5.02 -9.43 -23.80
N ASN A 214 -4.24 -10.37 -23.27
CA ASN A 214 -3.51 -11.38 -24.01
C ASN A 214 -3.24 -12.59 -23.11
N ASN A 215 -3.62 -13.78 -23.56
CA ASN A 215 -3.48 -15.03 -22.79
C ASN A 215 -2.22 -15.82 -23.16
N SER A 216 -1.29 -15.23 -23.92
CA SER A 216 0.05 -15.77 -24.16
C SER A 216 1.06 -15.07 -23.25
N PRO A 217 1.50 -15.71 -22.14
CA PRO A 217 2.45 -15.12 -21.21
C PRO A 217 3.77 -14.68 -21.86
N GLN A 218 4.16 -15.37 -22.94
CA GLN A 218 5.33 -15.04 -23.74
C GLN A 218 5.31 -13.58 -24.25
N VAL A 219 4.15 -13.05 -24.62
CA VAL A 219 3.99 -11.66 -25.07
C VAL A 219 4.33 -10.69 -23.92
N TYR A 220 3.93 -11.01 -22.69
CA TYR A 220 4.30 -10.22 -21.52
C TYR A 220 5.79 -10.34 -21.21
N TYR A 221 6.40 -11.53 -21.33
CA TYR A 221 7.84 -11.70 -21.08
C TYR A 221 8.68 -10.87 -22.04
N GLU A 222 8.31 -10.84 -23.33
CA GLU A 222 8.96 -10.03 -24.36
C GLU A 222 8.82 -8.53 -24.09
N PHE A 223 7.62 -8.10 -23.68
CA PHE A 223 7.37 -6.74 -23.22
C PHE A 223 8.27 -6.40 -22.03
N TYR A 224 8.18 -7.17 -20.94
CA TYR A 224 8.98 -6.99 -19.72
C TYR A 224 10.46 -6.87 -20.05
N ALA A 225 11.01 -7.81 -20.83
CA ALA A 225 12.42 -7.82 -21.17
C ALA A 225 12.88 -6.61 -21.96
N LYS A 226 12.05 -6.15 -22.91
CA LYS A 226 12.36 -4.96 -23.70
C LYS A 226 12.37 -3.71 -22.82
N ILE A 227 11.37 -3.56 -21.94
CA ILE A 227 11.30 -2.41 -21.03
C ILE A 227 12.44 -2.45 -20.00
N ALA A 228 12.71 -3.59 -19.38
CA ALA A 228 13.78 -3.74 -18.40
C ALA A 228 15.16 -3.42 -18.98
N LYS A 229 15.46 -3.92 -20.19
CA LYS A 229 16.72 -3.61 -20.90
C LYS A 229 16.81 -2.12 -21.25
N ALA A 230 15.71 -1.49 -21.65
CA ALA A 230 15.67 -0.06 -21.95
C ALA A 230 15.91 0.81 -20.69
N ILE A 231 15.32 0.46 -19.55
CA ILE A 231 15.57 1.11 -18.26
C ILE A 231 17.05 1.02 -17.89
N LYS A 232 17.61 -0.20 -17.91
CA LYS A 232 19.03 -0.45 -17.55
C LYS A 232 20.02 0.22 -18.51
N ALA A 233 19.65 0.40 -19.78
CA ALA A 233 20.48 1.13 -20.74
C ALA A 233 20.59 2.63 -20.41
N VAL A 234 19.57 3.23 -19.80
CA VAL A 234 19.58 4.64 -19.39
C VAL A 234 20.22 4.81 -18.01
N ASP A 235 19.81 4.01 -17.03
CA ASP A 235 20.35 4.00 -15.67
C ASP A 235 20.67 2.57 -15.23
N PRO A 236 21.93 2.11 -15.35
CA PRO A 236 22.34 0.78 -14.88
C PRO A 236 22.10 0.54 -13.39
N THR A 237 21.97 1.63 -12.60
CA THR A 237 21.74 1.58 -11.15
C THR A 237 20.26 1.65 -10.77
N ALA A 238 19.34 1.78 -11.73
CA ALA A 238 17.91 1.66 -11.49
C ALA A 238 17.57 0.22 -11.08
N LYS A 239 16.59 0.07 -10.19
CA LYS A 239 16.02 -1.23 -9.79
C LYS A 239 14.76 -1.46 -10.60
N VAL A 240 14.77 -2.50 -11.44
CA VAL A 240 13.62 -2.88 -12.27
C VAL A 240 13.00 -4.18 -11.76
N GLY A 241 11.67 -4.26 -11.76
CA GLY A 241 10.96 -5.42 -11.25
C GLY A 241 9.54 -5.51 -11.76
N GLY A 242 8.85 -6.55 -11.31
CA GLY A 242 7.52 -6.93 -11.78
C GLY A 242 7.20 -8.37 -11.37
N PRO A 243 6.08 -8.92 -11.83
CA PRO A 243 5.12 -8.31 -12.76
C PRO A 243 3.94 -7.63 -12.06
N ALA A 244 3.99 -7.46 -10.74
CA ALA A 244 2.82 -7.12 -9.93
C ALA A 244 1.71 -8.15 -10.13
N VAL A 245 2.04 -9.45 -10.01
CA VAL A 245 1.08 -10.56 -10.21
C VAL A 245 -0.08 -10.44 -9.22
N ALA A 246 -1.33 -10.52 -9.70
CA ALA A 246 -2.52 -10.41 -8.85
C ALA A 246 -2.59 -11.55 -7.83
N TYR A 247 -2.30 -12.77 -8.29
CA TYR A 247 -2.31 -13.97 -7.45
C TYR A 247 -0.89 -14.32 -6.99
N GLY A 248 -0.45 -13.70 -5.89
CA GLY A 248 0.85 -13.98 -5.25
C GLY A 248 1.06 -15.41 -4.76
N TYR A 249 0.01 -16.22 -4.73
CA TYR A 249 0.10 -17.67 -4.56
C TYR A 249 -0.47 -18.37 -5.79
N ASN A 250 0.41 -18.86 -6.67
CA ASN A 250 0.01 -19.55 -7.89
C ASN A 250 1.07 -20.58 -8.33
N PRO A 251 1.20 -21.73 -7.64
CA PRO A 251 2.26 -22.71 -7.91
C PRO A 251 2.31 -23.16 -9.38
N GLY A 252 3.46 -22.98 -10.03
CA GLY A 252 3.61 -23.30 -11.46
C GLY A 252 2.96 -22.26 -12.40
N GLY A 253 2.47 -21.16 -11.86
CA GLY A 253 1.80 -20.10 -12.58
C GLY A 253 2.73 -19.38 -13.56
N ALA A 254 2.19 -19.05 -14.73
CA ALA A 254 2.98 -18.48 -15.82
C ALA A 254 3.63 -17.14 -15.46
N TYR A 255 3.00 -16.32 -14.63
CA TYR A 255 3.53 -14.99 -14.29
C TYR A 255 4.45 -14.99 -13.06
N ILE A 256 4.60 -16.13 -12.37
CA ILE A 256 5.58 -16.32 -11.28
C ILE A 256 6.74 -17.19 -11.81
N ASP A 257 6.54 -18.52 -11.83
CA ASP A 257 7.55 -19.48 -12.30
C ASP A 257 8.00 -19.20 -13.75
N GLY A 258 7.05 -18.89 -14.64
CA GLY A 258 7.34 -18.67 -16.05
C GLY A 258 8.17 -17.41 -16.32
N LEU A 259 7.84 -16.29 -15.66
CA LEU A 259 8.62 -15.05 -15.78
C LEU A 259 10.02 -15.20 -15.18
N LEU A 260 10.14 -15.82 -14.01
CA LEU A 260 11.44 -16.05 -13.36
C LEU A 260 12.33 -16.95 -14.23
N ASN A 261 11.79 -18.05 -14.75
CA ASN A 261 12.50 -18.92 -15.69
C ASN A 261 12.91 -18.16 -16.98
N TYR A 262 12.02 -17.33 -17.53
CA TYR A 262 12.34 -16.51 -18.69
C TYR A 262 13.50 -15.55 -18.39
N CYS A 263 13.48 -14.87 -17.24
CA CYS A 263 14.54 -13.94 -16.86
C CYS A 263 15.87 -14.65 -16.66
N GLN A 264 15.86 -15.80 -15.99
CA GLN A 264 17.04 -16.64 -15.77
C GLN A 264 17.65 -17.10 -17.10
N THR A 265 16.84 -17.65 -18.01
CA THR A 265 17.33 -18.25 -19.28
C THR A 265 17.75 -17.22 -20.32
N THR A 266 17.19 -16.02 -20.29
CA THR A 266 17.49 -14.95 -21.26
C THR A 266 18.42 -13.86 -20.73
N ASN A 267 18.89 -13.98 -19.47
CA ASN A 267 19.62 -12.93 -18.75
C ASN A 267 18.88 -11.58 -18.78
N THR A 268 17.56 -11.62 -18.70
CA THR A 268 16.74 -10.40 -18.63
C THR A 268 16.87 -9.79 -17.23
N PRO A 269 17.14 -8.47 -17.10
CA PRO A 269 17.29 -7.84 -15.79
C PRO A 269 16.01 -7.94 -14.95
N ILE A 270 16.15 -8.40 -13.71
CA ILE A 270 15.14 -8.34 -12.65
C ILE A 270 15.89 -8.10 -11.34
N ASP A 271 15.55 -7.01 -10.64
CA ASP A 271 16.18 -6.62 -9.36
C ASP A 271 15.24 -6.81 -8.16
N PHE A 272 13.93 -6.85 -8.41
CA PHE A 272 12.92 -7.22 -7.43
C PHE A 272 11.76 -7.95 -8.11
N PHE A 273 11.10 -8.84 -7.38
CA PHE A 273 9.86 -9.49 -7.80
C PHE A 273 8.69 -8.88 -7.04
N SER A 274 7.61 -8.55 -7.75
CA SER A 274 6.42 -7.93 -7.15
C SER A 274 5.15 -8.73 -7.39
N TRP A 275 4.31 -8.76 -6.36
CA TRP A 275 3.10 -9.57 -6.26
C TRP A 275 2.07 -8.92 -5.35
N HIS A 276 0.81 -9.30 -5.52
CA HIS A 276 -0.31 -8.80 -4.72
C HIS A 276 -0.90 -9.90 -3.86
N TYR A 277 -1.56 -9.50 -2.77
CA TYR A 277 -2.20 -10.43 -1.87
C TYR A 277 -3.41 -9.84 -1.15
N TYR A 278 -4.58 -10.38 -1.48
CA TYR A 278 -5.83 -10.03 -0.83
C TYR A 278 -6.42 -11.24 -0.12
N ASN A 279 -6.55 -11.19 1.21
CA ASN A 279 -7.08 -12.28 2.00
C ASN A 279 -7.62 -11.79 3.36
N SER A 280 -8.69 -12.41 3.87
CA SER A 280 -9.30 -12.05 5.17
C SER A 280 -8.54 -12.57 6.40
N SER A 281 -7.58 -13.49 6.22
CA SER A 281 -6.75 -14.04 7.29
C SER A 281 -5.34 -13.42 7.26
N PRO A 282 -4.97 -12.60 8.27
CA PRO A 282 -3.65 -11.96 8.33
C PRO A 282 -2.47 -12.94 8.26
N GLN A 283 -2.60 -14.13 8.85
CA GLN A 283 -1.51 -15.10 8.97
C GLN A 283 -1.18 -15.80 7.65
N SER A 284 -2.11 -15.80 6.70
CA SER A 284 -1.91 -16.40 5.38
C SER A 284 -0.82 -15.70 4.55
N ILE A 285 -0.50 -14.43 4.87
CA ILE A 285 0.61 -13.71 4.22
C ILE A 285 1.97 -14.39 4.46
N ILE A 286 2.13 -15.11 5.58
CA ILE A 286 3.36 -15.86 5.88
C ILE A 286 3.54 -16.98 4.87
N ASP A 287 2.47 -17.72 4.57
CA ASP A 287 2.52 -18.83 3.62
C ASP A 287 2.75 -18.31 2.20
N ALA A 288 2.09 -17.20 1.83
CA ALA A 288 2.31 -16.56 0.53
C ALA A 288 3.75 -16.06 0.38
N GLY A 289 4.29 -15.37 1.39
CA GLY A 289 5.67 -14.89 1.39
C GLY A 289 6.70 -16.03 1.33
N ASN A 290 6.45 -17.13 2.05
CA ASN A 290 7.30 -18.33 2.01
C ASN A 290 7.24 -19.00 0.64
N TYR A 291 6.04 -19.12 0.05
CA TYR A 291 5.88 -19.64 -1.32
C TYR A 291 6.66 -18.82 -2.34
N ILE A 292 6.59 -17.49 -2.27
CA ILE A 292 7.38 -16.60 -3.14
C ILE A 292 8.88 -16.82 -2.90
N GLN A 293 9.33 -16.87 -1.64
CA GLN A 293 10.74 -17.13 -1.32
C GLN A 293 11.24 -18.45 -1.89
N ASP A 294 10.49 -19.53 -1.70
CA ASP A 294 10.83 -20.86 -2.21
C ASP A 294 10.88 -20.88 -3.74
N THR A 295 9.96 -20.16 -4.38
CA THR A 295 9.94 -20.02 -5.84
C THR A 295 11.14 -19.21 -6.35
N LEU A 296 11.50 -18.12 -5.67
CA LEU A 296 12.71 -17.36 -5.97
C LEU A 296 13.97 -18.23 -5.81
N ASN A 297 14.07 -19.00 -4.74
CA ASN A 297 15.17 -19.94 -4.50
C ASN A 297 15.28 -20.97 -5.63
N LYS A 298 14.15 -21.59 -6.00
CA LYS A 298 14.04 -22.59 -7.08
C LYS A 298 14.57 -22.07 -8.42
N HIS A 299 14.32 -20.79 -8.74
CA HIS A 299 14.75 -20.17 -9.99
C HIS A 299 16.09 -19.40 -9.88
N GLY A 300 16.85 -19.58 -8.79
CA GLY A 300 18.19 -19.01 -8.62
C GLY A 300 18.23 -17.52 -8.25
N PHE A 301 17.12 -16.98 -7.72
CA PHE A 301 16.93 -15.58 -7.33
C PHE A 301 16.81 -15.41 -5.80
N SER A 302 17.54 -16.20 -5.01
CA SER A 302 17.41 -16.25 -3.55
C SER A 302 17.63 -14.90 -2.83
N ASN A 303 18.43 -14.00 -3.43
CA ASN A 303 18.74 -12.68 -2.89
C ASN A 303 17.88 -11.55 -3.47
N LEU A 304 16.94 -11.87 -4.36
CA LEU A 304 16.07 -10.89 -4.99
C LEU A 304 15.14 -10.27 -3.93
N GLU A 305 14.90 -8.96 -4.03
CA GLU A 305 13.90 -8.31 -3.20
C GLU A 305 12.49 -8.81 -3.57
N SER A 306 11.66 -9.08 -2.57
CA SER A 306 10.26 -9.52 -2.72
C SER A 306 9.33 -8.43 -2.21
N PHE A 307 8.52 -7.86 -3.11
CA PHE A 307 7.60 -6.76 -2.81
C PHE A 307 6.15 -7.18 -2.91
N CYS A 308 5.40 -7.04 -1.82
CA CYS A 308 3.95 -7.17 -1.84
C CYS A 308 3.34 -5.81 -2.22
N THR A 309 3.16 -5.54 -3.51
CA THR A 309 2.87 -4.21 -4.06
C THR A 309 1.42 -3.78 -3.97
N GLU A 310 0.54 -4.70 -3.62
CA GLU A 310 -0.82 -4.41 -3.15
C GLU A 310 -1.25 -5.48 -2.14
N TRP A 311 -1.80 -5.03 -1.03
CA TRP A 311 -2.48 -5.90 -0.09
C TRP A 311 -3.62 -5.19 0.63
N ASN A 312 -4.70 -5.94 0.88
CA ASN A 312 -5.81 -5.59 1.76
C ASN A 312 -6.61 -6.85 2.10
N SER A 313 -7.71 -6.74 2.86
CA SER A 313 -8.55 -7.89 3.18
C SER A 313 -9.39 -8.37 1.98
N THR A 314 -9.71 -7.49 1.03
CA THR A 314 -10.50 -7.78 -0.16
C THR A 314 -10.13 -6.85 -1.31
N PRO A 315 -10.13 -7.31 -2.57
CA PRO A 315 -9.98 -6.45 -3.75
C PRO A 315 -11.34 -5.87 -4.21
N THR A 316 -12.46 -6.29 -3.60
CA THR A 316 -13.81 -5.96 -4.09
C THR A 316 -14.35 -4.69 -3.44
N GLY A 317 -14.61 -3.67 -4.26
CA GLY A 317 -14.98 -2.33 -3.80
C GLY A 317 -16.49 -2.07 -3.79
N THR A 318 -17.05 -1.88 -2.61
CA THR A 318 -18.41 -1.41 -2.34
C THR A 318 -18.45 -0.45 -1.16
N VAL A 319 -19.52 0.33 -1.02
CA VAL A 319 -19.74 1.21 0.15
C VAL A 319 -19.64 0.46 1.49
N ASN A 320 -20.05 -0.81 1.52
CA ASN A 320 -19.94 -1.68 2.69
C ASN A 320 -18.48 -2.03 2.97
N SER A 321 -17.74 -2.52 1.97
CA SER A 321 -16.33 -2.88 2.13
C SER A 321 -15.47 -1.67 2.56
N PHE A 322 -15.67 -0.49 1.96
CA PHE A 322 -14.91 0.71 2.30
C PHE A 322 -15.13 1.13 3.76
N THR A 323 -16.38 1.03 4.22
CA THR A 323 -16.69 1.28 5.63
C THR A 323 -15.98 0.29 6.55
N LYS A 324 -16.03 -1.02 6.26
CA LYS A 324 -15.39 -2.06 7.07
C LYS A 324 -13.88 -1.86 7.13
N LEU A 325 -13.25 -1.45 6.03
CA LEU A 325 -11.81 -1.17 5.94
C LEU A 325 -11.34 0.03 6.76
N GLN A 326 -12.25 0.85 7.27
CA GLN A 326 -11.90 2.01 8.10
C GLN A 326 -12.24 1.79 9.59
N SER A 327 -12.82 0.63 9.92
CA SER A 327 -13.23 0.23 11.28
C SER A 327 -12.06 -0.16 12.18
N ALA A 328 -12.32 -0.27 13.49
CA ALA A 328 -11.32 -0.80 14.43
C ALA A 328 -10.99 -2.28 14.17
N GLN A 329 -11.94 -3.06 13.62
CA GLN A 329 -11.69 -4.43 13.20
C GLN A 329 -10.65 -4.49 12.07
N ASN A 330 -10.71 -3.58 11.09
CA ASN A 330 -9.67 -3.51 10.06
C ASN A 330 -8.34 -3.00 10.60
N ALA A 331 -8.34 -2.08 11.57
CA ALA A 331 -7.12 -1.68 12.26
C ALA A 331 -6.41 -2.89 12.90
N ALA A 332 -7.17 -3.82 13.48
CA ALA A 332 -6.63 -5.08 13.98
C ALA A 332 -6.14 -5.99 12.84
N PHE A 333 -6.92 -6.18 11.77
CA PHE A 333 -6.51 -6.96 10.60
C PHE A 333 -5.16 -6.48 10.02
N LEU A 334 -5.07 -5.18 9.70
CA LEU A 334 -3.88 -4.60 9.06
C LEU A 334 -2.68 -4.57 10.01
N THR A 335 -2.89 -4.38 11.31
CA THR A 335 -1.76 -4.40 12.27
C THR A 335 -1.23 -5.83 12.43
N SER A 336 -2.13 -6.82 12.41
CA SER A 336 -1.76 -8.23 12.43
C SER A 336 -0.98 -8.63 11.18
N ILE A 337 -1.39 -8.21 9.98
CA ILE A 337 -0.67 -8.58 8.75
C ILE A 337 0.70 -7.86 8.66
N LEU A 338 0.81 -6.59 9.07
CA LEU A 338 2.10 -5.89 9.18
C LEU A 338 3.05 -6.60 10.17
N THR A 339 2.51 -7.15 11.25
CA THR A 339 3.25 -7.98 12.20
C THR A 339 3.70 -9.29 11.57
N CYS A 340 2.80 -10.04 10.93
CA CYS A 340 3.09 -11.28 10.22
C CYS A 340 4.17 -11.09 9.13
N MET A 341 4.13 -9.96 8.41
CA MET A 341 5.12 -9.60 7.40
C MET A 341 6.53 -9.52 7.99
N GLN A 342 6.71 -9.23 9.29
CA GLN A 342 8.04 -9.26 9.91
C GLN A 342 8.66 -10.66 9.98
N TYR A 343 7.88 -11.73 9.81
CA TYR A 343 8.33 -13.12 9.98
C TYR A 343 8.40 -13.94 8.68
N THR A 344 8.30 -13.29 7.52
CA THR A 344 8.40 -13.92 6.19
C THR A 344 9.19 -13.04 5.21
N LYS A 345 9.57 -13.57 4.03
CA LYS A 345 10.35 -12.85 3.01
C LYS A 345 9.46 -11.88 2.21
N ILE A 346 9.22 -10.74 2.83
CA ILE A 346 8.61 -9.55 2.23
C ILE A 346 9.51 -8.39 2.61
N ASP A 347 10.26 -7.85 1.64
CA ASP A 347 11.24 -6.79 1.88
C ASP A 347 10.57 -5.41 1.95
N LYS A 348 9.54 -5.19 1.12
CA LYS A 348 8.65 -4.02 1.18
C LYS A 348 7.22 -4.47 0.92
N ALA A 349 6.26 -3.71 1.44
CA ALA A 349 4.85 -3.92 1.15
C ALA A 349 4.12 -2.59 1.00
N TYR A 350 3.03 -2.60 0.22
CA TYR A 350 2.28 -1.42 -0.15
C TYR A 350 0.80 -1.67 0.05
N TYR A 351 0.23 -1.08 1.10
CA TYR A 351 -1.19 -1.18 1.39
C TYR A 351 -2.02 -0.54 0.28
N TYR A 352 -3.12 -1.17 -0.10
CA TYR A 352 -4.07 -0.63 -1.06
C TYR A 352 -5.31 -0.08 -0.33
N ARG A 353 -5.41 1.21 -0.01
CA ARG A 353 -4.50 2.33 -0.34
C ARG A 353 -4.45 3.41 0.75
N GLY A 354 -3.43 4.27 0.72
CA GLY A 354 -3.10 5.17 1.82
C GLY A 354 -3.85 6.51 1.86
N ASP A 355 -4.52 6.91 0.79
CA ASP A 355 -5.16 8.23 0.65
C ASP A 355 -6.67 8.21 0.99
N GLY A 356 -7.41 9.23 0.53
CA GLY A 356 -8.86 9.35 0.76
C GLY A 356 -9.73 8.73 -0.33
N ALA A 357 -9.16 8.05 -1.33
CA ALA A 357 -9.91 7.39 -2.39
C ALA A 357 -10.64 6.13 -1.87
N ALA A 358 -11.36 5.42 -2.75
CA ALA A 358 -11.91 4.10 -2.43
C ALA A 358 -10.81 3.16 -1.87
N PHE A 359 -11.16 2.32 -0.89
CA PHE A 359 -10.21 1.55 -0.06
C PHE A 359 -9.22 2.38 0.79
N GLY A 360 -9.34 3.70 0.76
CA GLY A 360 -8.44 4.63 1.41
C GLY A 360 -8.48 4.57 2.94
N LEU A 361 -7.34 4.91 3.54
CA LEU A 361 -7.19 5.06 5.00
C LEU A 361 -7.93 6.29 5.56
N PHE A 362 -8.50 7.16 4.73
CA PHE A 362 -9.18 8.39 5.16
C PHE A 362 -10.58 8.51 4.57
N ASN A 363 -11.48 9.18 5.30
CA ASN A 363 -12.88 9.36 4.92
C ASN A 363 -13.40 10.73 5.34
N ASP A 364 -14.59 11.10 4.88
CA ASP A 364 -15.23 12.39 5.18
C ASP A 364 -16.19 12.31 6.40
N GLN A 365 -16.03 11.30 7.24
CA GLN A 365 -16.93 11.04 8.36
C GLN A 365 -16.73 12.08 9.48
N ALA A 366 -17.83 12.50 10.13
CA ALA A 366 -17.77 13.32 11.33
C ALA A 366 -17.24 12.52 12.52
N ASN A 367 -16.58 13.19 13.46
CA ASN A 367 -15.99 12.53 14.62
C ASN A 367 -17.04 11.87 15.52
N PRO A 368 -16.86 10.59 15.89
CA PRO A 368 -17.86 9.84 16.65
C PRO A 368 -18.11 10.41 18.05
N LYS A 369 -17.11 11.06 18.67
CA LYS A 369 -17.24 11.68 20.00
C LYS A 369 -17.46 13.20 19.95
N ARG A 370 -17.17 13.84 18.82
CA ARG A 370 -17.28 15.29 18.61
C ARG A 370 -17.85 15.61 17.23
N PRO A 371 -19.14 15.33 16.95
CA PRO A 371 -19.71 15.41 15.60
C PRO A 371 -19.61 16.77 14.91
N GLN A 372 -19.36 17.84 15.67
CA GLN A 372 -19.07 19.18 15.15
C GLN A 372 -17.73 19.29 14.39
N ASN A 373 -16.83 18.31 14.56
CA ASN A 373 -15.54 18.23 13.90
C ASN A 373 -15.52 17.06 12.92
N LYS A 374 -14.81 17.20 11.80
CA LYS A 374 -14.48 16.07 10.92
C LYS A 374 -13.46 15.15 11.59
N ASN A 375 -13.45 13.89 11.19
CA ASN A 375 -12.36 12.98 11.51
C ASN A 375 -11.03 13.55 11.00
N PHE A 376 -9.99 13.46 11.83
CA PHE A 376 -8.63 13.70 11.40
C PHE A 376 -8.05 12.45 10.71
N CYS A 377 -8.44 11.27 11.18
CA CYS A 377 -7.99 9.96 10.69
C CYS A 377 -9.07 8.89 10.88
N THR A 378 -8.86 7.69 10.36
CA THR A 378 -9.68 6.49 10.65
C THR A 378 -8.97 5.61 11.69
N TYR A 379 -9.64 4.55 12.18
CA TYR A 379 -8.97 3.58 13.05
C TYR A 379 -7.85 2.83 12.31
N ALA A 380 -8.05 2.54 11.02
CA ALA A 380 -7.03 1.90 10.20
C ALA A 380 -5.75 2.76 10.09
N ALA A 381 -5.92 4.08 9.90
CA ALA A 381 -4.80 5.03 9.91
C ALA A 381 -4.09 5.08 11.28
N GLN A 382 -4.84 5.00 12.40
CA GLN A 382 -4.23 4.87 13.73
C GLN A 382 -3.41 3.56 13.84
N GLY A 383 -3.84 2.46 13.20
CA GLY A 383 -3.08 1.20 13.15
C GLY A 383 -1.70 1.37 12.51
N PHE A 384 -1.63 2.06 11.37
CA PHE A 384 -0.36 2.44 10.72
C PHE A 384 0.53 3.30 11.63
N ASN A 385 -0.05 4.26 12.35
CA ASN A 385 0.69 5.07 13.32
C ASN A 385 1.26 4.23 14.45
N LEU A 386 0.46 3.34 15.05
CA LEU A 386 0.94 2.47 16.14
C LEU A 386 2.04 1.52 15.66
N PHE A 387 1.92 0.95 14.45
CA PHE A 387 3.00 0.17 13.84
C PHE A 387 4.26 1.00 13.62
N THR A 388 4.13 2.22 13.11
CA THR A 388 5.27 3.13 12.89
C THR A 388 6.04 3.43 14.16
N ARG A 389 5.36 3.54 15.30
CA ARG A 389 6.02 3.77 16.59
C ARG A 389 6.93 2.62 17.01
N MET A 390 6.78 1.43 16.42
CA MET A 390 7.72 0.32 16.63
C MET A 390 9.13 0.65 16.12
N PHE A 391 9.28 1.53 15.13
CA PHE A 391 10.61 1.98 14.68
C PHE A 391 11.37 2.81 15.73
N GLU A 392 10.72 3.29 16.80
CA GLU A 392 11.41 3.87 17.96
C GLU A 392 12.26 2.83 18.72
N THR A 393 11.98 1.54 18.51
CA THR A 393 12.60 0.38 19.16
C THR A 393 12.83 -0.70 18.09
N PRO A 394 13.77 -0.53 17.15
CA PRO A 394 13.76 -1.29 15.90
C PRO A 394 14.25 -2.74 16.00
N TYR A 395 14.80 -3.18 17.15
CA TYR A 395 15.38 -4.50 17.29
C TYR A 395 14.37 -5.51 17.82
N ILE A 396 13.94 -6.45 16.99
CA ILE A 396 12.91 -7.44 17.34
C ILE A 396 13.47 -8.39 18.41
N LEU A 397 12.69 -8.63 19.47
CA LEU A 397 13.03 -9.57 20.54
C LEU A 397 12.49 -10.97 20.24
N THR A 398 13.11 -11.99 20.83
CA THR A 398 12.58 -13.36 20.82
C THR A 398 11.34 -13.44 21.70
N GLN A 399 10.26 -14.02 21.17
CA GLN A 399 9.00 -14.27 21.87
C GLN A 399 8.38 -15.59 21.42
N ASP A 400 7.37 -16.05 22.15
CA ASP A 400 6.45 -17.10 21.70
C ASP A 400 5.62 -16.58 20.51
N ASN A 401 5.99 -16.98 19.30
CA ASN A 401 5.21 -16.64 18.10
C ASN A 401 4.10 -17.66 17.90
N ASP A 402 2.90 -17.35 18.39
CA ASP A 402 1.70 -18.14 18.12
C ASP A 402 0.76 -17.38 17.18
N PHE A 403 0.73 -17.83 15.93
CA PHE A 403 -0.15 -17.31 14.88
C PHE A 403 -1.43 -18.14 14.73
N SER A 404 -1.72 -19.07 15.65
CA SER A 404 -2.94 -19.88 15.62
C SER A 404 -4.11 -19.23 16.35
N THR A 405 -3.91 -18.05 16.94
CA THR A 405 -4.97 -17.27 17.61
C THR A 405 -5.28 -15.97 16.86
N GLY A 406 -6.37 -15.30 17.28
CA GLY A 406 -6.70 -13.96 16.79
C GLY A 406 -5.72 -12.88 17.25
N LEU A 407 -4.90 -13.16 18.27
CA LEU A 407 -3.94 -12.21 18.81
C LEU A 407 -2.57 -12.38 18.14
N THR A 408 -2.03 -11.29 17.60
CA THR A 408 -0.64 -11.22 17.13
C THR A 408 0.12 -10.20 17.96
N THR A 409 1.39 -10.49 18.26
CA THR A 409 2.28 -9.57 18.97
C THR A 409 3.55 -9.30 18.17
N LEU A 410 3.99 -8.05 18.16
CA LEU A 410 5.31 -7.65 17.68
C LEU A 410 6.04 -6.94 18.83
N VAL A 411 7.22 -7.44 19.18
CA VAL A 411 7.97 -6.96 20.34
C VAL A 411 9.34 -6.54 19.89
N ALA A 412 9.73 -5.32 20.22
CA ALA A 412 11.02 -4.81 19.83
C ALA A 412 11.59 -3.82 20.87
N GLU A 413 12.91 -3.71 20.92
CA GLU A 413 13.65 -2.84 21.84
C GLU A 413 14.50 -1.80 21.11
N ASN A 414 14.84 -0.72 21.81
CA ASN A 414 15.82 0.24 21.31
C ASN A 414 17.25 -0.29 21.46
N GLU A 415 18.20 0.40 20.82
CA GLU A 415 19.61 0.02 20.84
C GLU A 415 20.19 -0.08 22.25
N VAL A 416 19.80 0.86 23.12
CA VAL A 416 20.21 0.96 24.53
C VAL A 416 19.62 -0.18 25.39
N GLY A 417 18.53 -0.80 24.93
CA GLY A 417 17.85 -1.88 25.64
C GLY A 417 17.06 -1.46 26.88
N ASN A 418 16.81 -0.15 27.05
CA ASN A 418 16.02 0.42 28.16
C ASN A 418 14.58 0.79 27.75
N LYS A 419 14.21 0.65 26.48
CA LYS A 419 12.86 0.89 25.99
C LYS A 419 12.39 -0.29 25.14
N ILE A 420 11.20 -0.79 25.43
CA ILE A 420 10.56 -1.90 24.73
C ILE A 420 9.20 -1.42 24.26
N ASN A 421 8.89 -1.59 22.97
CA ASN A 421 7.53 -1.48 22.48
C ASN A 421 6.97 -2.87 22.20
N ILE A 422 5.70 -3.05 22.54
CA ILE A 422 4.92 -4.25 22.29
C ILE A 422 3.65 -3.81 21.57
N LEU A 423 3.49 -4.23 20.32
CA LEU A 423 2.27 -4.01 19.55
C LEU A 423 1.47 -5.30 19.57
N ALA A 424 0.31 -5.27 20.22
CA ALA A 424 -0.63 -6.38 20.27
C ALA A 424 -1.86 -6.05 19.43
N SER A 425 -2.21 -6.93 18.50
CA SER A 425 -3.37 -6.78 17.62
C SER A 425 -4.27 -8.00 17.74
N ASN A 426 -5.52 -7.78 18.10
CA ASN A 426 -6.51 -8.83 18.31
C ASN A 426 -7.57 -8.78 17.22
N PHE A 427 -7.37 -9.58 16.18
CA PHE A 427 -8.27 -9.68 15.04
C PHE A 427 -9.05 -10.99 15.11
N GLU A 428 -10.37 -10.87 15.10
CA GLU A 428 -11.28 -12.00 14.96
C GLU A 428 -11.96 -11.91 13.60
N MET A 429 -11.78 -12.94 12.77
CA MET A 429 -12.37 -12.98 11.44
C MET A 429 -13.87 -13.24 11.55
N ASP A 430 -14.67 -12.24 11.17
CA ASP A 430 -16.09 -12.40 10.89
C ASP A 430 -16.26 -12.77 9.42
N SER A 431 -17.04 -13.81 9.12
CA SER A 431 -17.36 -14.19 7.73
C SER A 431 -17.96 -13.03 6.95
N ASN A 432 -18.65 -12.09 7.61
CA ASN A 432 -19.20 -10.90 6.98
C ASN A 432 -18.15 -9.82 6.69
N PHE A 433 -16.94 -9.90 7.25
CA PHE A 433 -15.96 -8.80 7.20
C PHE A 433 -15.52 -8.48 5.76
N VAL A 434 -15.29 -9.51 4.93
CA VAL A 434 -14.88 -9.34 3.53
C VAL A 434 -16.00 -9.45 2.53
N GLU A 435 -17.20 -9.83 2.98
CA GLU A 435 -18.35 -10.01 2.11
C GLU A 435 -18.95 -8.65 1.70
N PRO A 436 -18.92 -8.29 0.41
CA PRO A 436 -19.27 -6.94 -0.05
C PRO A 436 -20.77 -6.65 0.02
N ALA A 437 -21.60 -7.70 0.00
CA ALA A 437 -23.06 -7.59 0.02
C ALA A 437 -23.61 -7.25 1.42
N PHE A 438 -22.91 -7.64 2.48
CA PHE A 438 -23.39 -7.42 3.84
C PHE A 438 -22.94 -6.05 4.38
N PRO A 439 -23.81 -5.29 5.05
CA PRO A 439 -23.39 -4.08 5.76
C PRO A 439 -22.44 -4.41 6.92
N PRO A 440 -21.67 -3.42 7.42
CA PRO A 440 -20.92 -3.58 8.66
C PRO A 440 -21.84 -3.95 9.83
N ASN A 441 -21.36 -4.82 10.71
CA ASN A 441 -22.09 -5.20 11.92
C ASN A 441 -21.72 -4.26 13.07
N GLY A 442 -22.72 -3.62 13.70
CA GLY A 442 -22.53 -2.79 14.89
C GLY A 442 -22.19 -1.30 14.65
N TYR A 443 -22.09 -0.84 13.40
CA TYR A 443 -21.88 0.57 13.06
C TYR A 443 -22.50 0.95 11.72
N SER A 444 -22.81 2.24 11.52
CA SER A 444 -23.36 2.77 10.26
C SER A 444 -22.28 2.91 9.18
N LEU A 445 -22.72 3.03 7.92
CA LEU A 445 -21.84 3.37 6.81
C LEU A 445 -21.09 4.68 7.09
N TYR A 446 -19.77 4.67 6.92
CA TYR A 446 -18.97 5.87 7.04
C TYR A 446 -19.07 6.70 5.76
N SER A 447 -19.25 8.00 5.92
CA SER A 447 -19.22 8.96 4.82
C SER A 447 -17.83 8.98 4.20
N GLN A 448 -17.76 8.76 2.89
CA GLN A 448 -16.50 8.73 2.13
C GLN A 448 -16.28 10.06 1.41
N TYR A 449 -15.02 10.38 1.11
CA TYR A 449 -14.73 11.34 0.05
C TYR A 449 -15.19 10.76 -1.29
N TYR A 450 -15.58 11.64 -2.21
CA TYR A 450 -15.97 11.26 -3.56
C TYR A 450 -15.56 12.33 -4.54
N LEU A 451 -15.49 11.95 -5.81
CA LEU A 451 -15.09 12.83 -6.90
C LEU A 451 -16.08 13.99 -7.07
N ASP A 452 -15.62 15.21 -6.83
CA ASP A 452 -16.41 16.42 -7.10
C ASP A 452 -16.42 16.73 -8.59
N SER A 453 -17.44 16.20 -9.28
CA SER A 453 -17.69 16.44 -10.70
C SER A 453 -18.66 17.59 -10.96
N ASN A 454 -18.81 18.56 -10.03
CA ASN A 454 -19.69 19.70 -10.27
C ASN A 454 -19.17 20.61 -11.39
N ARG A 455 -17.84 20.73 -11.49
CA ARG A 455 -17.12 21.43 -12.56
C ARG A 455 -16.64 20.45 -13.63
N THR A 456 -16.60 20.89 -14.88
CA THR A 456 -15.85 20.19 -15.93
C THR A 456 -14.35 20.46 -15.79
N THR A 457 -13.49 19.65 -16.39
CA THR A 457 -12.03 19.88 -16.34
C THR A 457 -11.63 21.26 -16.88
N ASN A 458 -12.34 21.77 -17.89
CA ASN A 458 -12.07 23.10 -18.47
C ASN A 458 -12.49 24.27 -17.55
N GLN A 459 -13.28 23.99 -16.51
CA GLN A 459 -13.66 24.94 -15.46
C GLN A 459 -12.72 24.88 -14.24
N LEU A 460 -11.64 24.10 -14.32
CA LEU A 460 -10.56 24.04 -13.33
C LEU A 460 -9.40 24.96 -13.73
N ASP A 461 -9.71 26.14 -14.28
CA ASP A 461 -8.76 27.11 -14.85
C ASP A 461 -8.33 28.22 -13.88
N ASP A 462 -8.88 28.22 -12.66
CA ASP A 462 -8.44 29.07 -11.56
C ASP A 462 -7.02 28.70 -11.08
N ASP A 463 -6.30 29.66 -10.52
CA ASP A 463 -4.89 29.48 -10.12
C ASP A 463 -4.70 28.37 -9.10
N TRP A 464 -5.67 28.18 -8.20
CA TRP A 464 -5.60 27.12 -7.19
C TRP A 464 -5.75 25.76 -7.87
N SER A 465 -6.79 25.52 -8.67
CA SER A 465 -7.00 24.23 -9.35
C SER A 465 -5.89 23.88 -10.34
N LYS A 466 -5.37 24.86 -11.10
CA LYS A 466 -4.21 24.63 -11.98
C LYS A 466 -2.99 24.18 -11.20
N ALA A 467 -2.65 24.88 -10.11
CA ALA A 467 -1.51 24.53 -9.28
C ALA A 467 -1.70 23.16 -8.61
N HIS A 468 -2.90 22.85 -8.14
CA HIS A 468 -3.18 21.66 -7.34
C HIS A 468 -3.23 20.37 -8.15
N TRP A 469 -3.81 20.39 -9.36
CA TRP A 469 -4.08 19.17 -10.12
C TRP A 469 -3.39 19.09 -11.49
N PHE A 470 -2.90 20.22 -12.00
CA PHE A 470 -2.32 20.33 -13.35
C PHE A 470 -0.89 20.90 -13.36
N GLY A 471 -0.19 20.93 -12.21
CA GLY A 471 1.18 21.45 -12.12
C GLY A 471 1.34 22.88 -12.62
N GLY A 472 0.27 23.69 -12.51
CA GLY A 472 0.16 25.07 -12.98
C GLY A 472 -0.06 25.22 -14.49
N VAL A 473 -0.49 24.17 -15.19
CA VAL A 473 -0.91 24.22 -16.60
C VAL A 473 -2.41 24.51 -16.68
N ASP A 474 -2.83 25.35 -17.62
CA ASP A 474 -4.25 25.54 -17.91
C ASP A 474 -4.82 24.30 -18.63
N PRO A 475 -5.78 23.57 -18.03
CA PRO A 475 -6.31 22.33 -18.61
C PRO A 475 -6.96 22.53 -19.98
N ARG A 476 -7.42 23.73 -20.32
CA ARG A 476 -8.02 24.04 -21.63
C ARG A 476 -7.02 24.00 -22.78
N THR A 477 -5.73 24.09 -22.46
CA THR A 477 -4.63 24.05 -23.43
C THR A 477 -4.09 22.64 -23.68
N ILE A 478 -4.52 21.67 -22.87
CA ILE A 478 -4.08 20.29 -22.96
C ILE A 478 -4.99 19.53 -23.91
N MET A 479 -4.41 19.08 -25.02
CA MET A 479 -5.07 18.23 -26.01
C MET A 479 -4.52 16.82 -25.91
N TYR A 480 -5.36 15.82 -26.23
CA TYR A 480 -4.98 14.42 -26.23
C TYR A 480 -5.62 13.66 -27.39
N ASN A 481 -4.97 12.55 -27.78
CA ASN A 481 -5.53 11.49 -28.61
C ASN A 481 -4.86 10.18 -28.16
N ASN A 482 -5.36 9.65 -27.06
CA ASN A 482 -4.83 8.51 -26.32
C ASN A 482 -5.86 7.39 -26.20
N GLU A 483 -6.93 7.41 -27.01
CA GLU A 483 -7.92 6.34 -27.03
C GLU A 483 -7.23 4.98 -27.21
N VAL A 484 -7.61 3.98 -26.41
CA VAL A 484 -7.16 2.60 -26.50
C VAL A 484 -8.37 1.74 -26.88
N PRO A 485 -8.56 1.41 -28.18
CA PRO A 485 -9.70 0.62 -28.61
C PRO A 485 -9.68 -0.77 -27.98
N GLN A 486 -10.70 -1.08 -27.18
CA GLN A 486 -10.80 -2.34 -26.45
C GLN A 486 -11.45 -3.45 -27.29
N LYS A 487 -10.87 -4.64 -27.27
CA LYS A 487 -11.43 -5.85 -27.86
C LYS A 487 -12.12 -6.69 -26.79
N GLU A 488 -12.88 -7.70 -27.20
CA GLU A 488 -13.40 -8.69 -26.26
C GLU A 488 -12.26 -9.32 -25.44
N LEU A 489 -12.51 -9.56 -24.16
CA LEU A 489 -11.53 -10.15 -23.27
C LEU A 489 -11.22 -11.59 -23.70
N VAL A 490 -9.92 -11.89 -23.85
CA VAL A 490 -9.47 -13.26 -24.06
C VAL A 490 -9.70 -14.11 -22.80
N PRO A 491 -9.82 -15.44 -22.94
CA PRO A 491 -9.98 -16.33 -21.79
C PRO A 491 -8.83 -16.20 -20.80
N GLN A 492 -9.18 -16.16 -19.52
CA GLN A 492 -8.26 -16.14 -18.39
C GLN A 492 -7.48 -17.45 -18.31
N LEU A 493 -6.16 -17.36 -18.10
CA LEU A 493 -5.35 -18.54 -17.80
C LEU A 493 -5.73 -19.12 -16.43
N PRO A 494 -5.57 -20.43 -16.21
CA PRO A 494 -5.82 -21.04 -14.92
C PRO A 494 -5.05 -20.34 -13.81
N ILE A 495 -5.77 -20.02 -12.73
CA ILE A 495 -5.25 -19.50 -11.48
C ILE A 495 -5.42 -20.59 -10.42
N SER A 496 -4.42 -20.80 -9.59
CA SER A 496 -4.53 -21.74 -8.47
C SER A 496 -5.63 -21.33 -7.51
N GLU A 497 -6.18 -22.30 -6.78
CA GLU A 497 -7.05 -22.03 -5.63
C GLU A 497 -6.29 -21.26 -4.54
N ASN A 498 -7.06 -20.51 -3.74
CA ASN A 498 -6.54 -19.77 -2.59
C ASN A 498 -5.83 -20.70 -1.60
N LEU A 499 -4.87 -20.15 -0.85
CA LEU A 499 -4.28 -20.83 0.28
C LEU A 499 -5.38 -21.35 1.23
N PRO A 500 -5.28 -22.61 1.70
CA PRO A 500 -6.29 -23.16 2.59
C PRO A 500 -6.40 -22.32 3.86
N GLN A 501 -7.63 -22.05 4.28
CA GLN A 501 -7.87 -21.26 5.48
C GLN A 501 -7.38 -22.04 6.71
N LYS A 502 -6.48 -21.43 7.49
CA LYS A 502 -6.06 -21.97 8.78
C LYS A 502 -7.20 -21.89 9.78
N THR A 503 -7.35 -22.93 10.60
CA THR A 503 -8.23 -22.87 11.78
C THR A 503 -7.58 -21.96 12.82
N ILE A 504 -8.33 -20.94 13.26
CA ILE A 504 -7.88 -19.98 14.27
C ILE A 504 -8.72 -20.19 15.53
N ASP A 505 -8.06 -20.26 16.69
CA ASP A 505 -8.72 -20.29 18.00
C ASP A 505 -8.84 -18.87 18.57
N TYR A 506 -10.07 -18.39 18.70
CA TYR A 506 -10.35 -17.07 19.26
C TYR A 506 -10.67 -17.10 20.75
N GLU A 507 -10.96 -18.26 21.35
CA GLU A 507 -11.47 -18.38 22.73
C GLU A 507 -10.55 -17.69 23.74
N GLN A 508 -9.24 -17.96 23.67
CA GLN A 508 -8.28 -17.35 24.60
C GLN A 508 -8.06 -15.85 24.29
N SER A 509 -8.00 -15.49 23.01
CA SER A 509 -7.78 -14.09 22.59
C SER A 509 -8.94 -13.17 23.00
N ARG A 510 -10.16 -13.68 23.14
CA ARG A 510 -11.31 -12.89 23.64
C ARG A 510 -11.18 -12.49 25.10
N MET A 511 -10.33 -13.16 25.88
CA MET A 511 -10.17 -12.92 27.32
C MET A 511 -9.18 -11.78 27.65
N GLY A 512 -8.44 -11.26 26.67
CA GLY A 512 -7.39 -10.25 26.85
C GLY A 512 -5.98 -10.80 26.59
N LEU A 513 -4.96 -10.09 27.09
CA LEU A 513 -3.55 -10.43 26.93
C LEU A 513 -2.79 -10.40 28.27
N THR A 514 -1.92 -11.38 28.48
CA THR A 514 -0.85 -11.34 29.47
C THR A 514 0.50 -11.41 28.77
N VAL A 515 1.40 -10.47 29.07
CA VAL A 515 2.77 -10.47 28.54
C VAL A 515 3.74 -10.69 29.69
N ASN A 516 4.64 -11.68 29.56
CA ASN A 516 5.73 -11.90 30.49
C ASN A 516 7.07 -11.56 29.81
N ILE A 517 7.74 -10.52 30.27
CA ILE A 517 9.08 -10.14 29.80
C ILE A 517 10.10 -10.69 30.79
N ALA A 518 10.69 -11.84 30.46
CA ALA A 518 11.70 -12.49 31.27
C ALA A 518 13.09 -11.89 31.06
N ASN A 519 13.99 -12.15 32.01
CA ASN A 519 15.41 -11.75 31.97
C ASN A 519 15.60 -10.22 31.95
N ILE A 520 14.81 -9.47 32.72
CA ILE A 520 15.07 -8.04 32.94
C ILE A 520 16.42 -7.90 33.66
N PRO A 521 17.40 -7.15 33.09
CA PRO A 521 18.72 -6.98 33.69
C PRO A 521 18.68 -6.44 35.14
N GLU A 522 19.63 -6.86 35.98
CA GLU A 522 19.68 -6.47 37.40
C GLU A 522 19.80 -4.97 37.63
N ASN A 523 20.39 -4.24 36.67
CA ASN A 523 20.52 -2.80 36.75
C ASN A 523 19.19 -2.06 36.58
N TYR A 524 18.11 -2.72 36.12
CA TYR A 524 16.78 -2.12 36.04
C TYR A 524 15.90 -2.66 37.16
N ASN A 525 15.52 -1.79 38.10
CA ASN A 525 14.72 -2.16 39.28
C ASN A 525 13.32 -1.54 39.28
N ASP A 526 13.06 -0.62 38.36
CA ASP A 526 11.76 0.03 38.20
C ASP A 526 11.42 0.16 36.71
N TYR A 527 10.17 0.49 36.41
CA TYR A 527 9.70 0.62 35.04
C TYR A 527 8.52 1.58 34.95
N LYS A 528 8.31 2.12 33.75
CA LYS A 528 7.12 2.89 33.40
C LYS A 528 6.45 2.28 32.18
N ILE A 529 5.14 2.08 32.27
CA ILE A 529 4.31 1.63 31.15
C ILE A 529 3.49 2.80 30.64
N THR A 530 3.42 2.95 29.33
CA THR A 530 2.39 3.75 28.65
C THR A 530 1.70 2.85 27.64
N ALA A 531 0.37 2.86 27.62
CA ALA A 531 -0.44 2.05 26.72
C ALA A 531 -1.45 2.91 25.96
N TYR A 532 -1.55 2.70 24.65
CA TYR A 532 -2.54 3.34 23.77
C TYR A 532 -3.36 2.28 23.03
N ARG A 533 -4.69 2.44 22.97
CA ARG A 533 -5.58 1.44 22.39
C ARG A 533 -6.53 2.01 21.33
N ILE A 534 -6.53 1.35 20.18
CA ILE A 534 -7.57 1.47 19.15
C ILE A 534 -8.72 0.53 19.51
N LYS A 535 -9.94 1.05 19.47
CA LYS A 535 -11.19 0.28 19.58
C LYS A 535 -12.32 1.06 18.90
N GLU A 536 -13.37 0.35 18.51
CA GLU A 536 -14.55 0.96 17.92
C GLU A 536 -15.19 1.97 18.88
N GLY A 537 -15.70 3.09 18.34
CA GLY A 537 -16.17 4.24 19.12
C GLY A 537 -15.06 5.05 19.82
N GLY A 538 -13.78 4.77 19.54
CA GLY A 538 -12.64 5.56 20.00
C GLY A 538 -12.59 6.97 19.40
N ARG A 539 -11.62 7.78 19.84
CA ARG A 539 -11.43 9.14 19.30
C ARG A 539 -10.67 9.11 17.96
N LEU A 540 -11.11 9.95 17.02
CA LEU A 540 -10.54 10.07 15.67
C LEU A 540 -10.13 11.52 15.32
N ASP A 541 -10.00 12.39 16.30
CA ASP A 541 -9.60 13.80 16.13
C ASP A 541 -8.07 14.00 16.08
N ARG A 542 -7.30 12.91 16.19
CA ARG A 542 -5.84 12.86 16.11
C ARG A 542 -5.36 11.43 15.83
N MET A 543 -4.13 11.29 15.34
CA MET A 543 -3.56 9.98 15.00
C MET A 543 -3.25 9.09 16.21
N THR A 544 -2.90 9.67 17.37
CA THR A 544 -2.67 8.88 18.58
C THR A 544 -4.00 8.52 19.27
N PRO A 545 -4.29 7.21 19.47
CA PRO A 545 -5.56 6.78 20.06
C PRO A 545 -5.63 7.06 21.57
N GLU A 546 -6.64 6.51 22.25
CA GLU A 546 -6.84 6.74 23.69
C GLU A 546 -5.74 6.07 24.52
N GLN A 547 -5.22 6.80 25.50
CA GLN A 547 -4.30 6.22 26.48
C GLN A 547 -5.11 5.40 27.49
N VAL A 548 -4.72 4.15 27.70
CA VAL A 548 -5.41 3.18 28.58
C VAL A 548 -4.51 2.68 29.70
N THR A 549 -3.42 3.40 29.99
CA THR A 549 -2.38 2.97 30.95
C THR A 549 -2.94 2.64 32.34
N THR A 550 -3.95 3.38 32.80
CA THR A 550 -4.57 3.17 34.12
C THR A 550 -5.41 1.90 34.21
N SER A 551 -5.68 1.22 33.09
CA SER A 551 -6.39 -0.07 33.07
C SER A 551 -5.45 -1.25 32.84
N ILE A 552 -4.14 -1.05 32.93
CA ILE A 552 -3.13 -2.08 32.73
C ILE A 552 -2.55 -2.46 34.10
N ASP A 553 -2.69 -3.74 34.46
CA ASP A 553 -2.03 -4.27 35.64
C ASP A 553 -0.62 -4.70 35.26
N SER A 554 0.36 -4.44 36.13
CA SER A 554 1.73 -4.91 35.90
C SER A 554 2.50 -5.11 37.19
N ALA A 555 3.47 -6.00 37.16
CA ALA A 555 4.40 -6.23 38.27
C ALA A 555 5.76 -6.70 37.75
N LEU A 556 6.84 -6.22 38.37
CA LEU A 556 8.19 -6.74 38.19
C LEU A 556 8.55 -7.60 39.40
N ILE A 557 8.59 -8.92 39.22
CA ILE A 557 8.89 -9.90 40.28
C ILE A 557 9.94 -10.87 39.73
N ASP A 558 10.99 -11.13 40.50
CA ASP A 558 12.05 -12.08 40.14
C ASP A 558 12.60 -11.90 38.71
N ARG A 559 12.80 -10.63 38.31
CA ARG A 559 13.31 -10.22 36.98
C ARG A 559 12.40 -10.60 35.80
N VAL A 560 11.12 -10.81 36.08
CA VAL A 560 10.05 -10.94 35.09
C VAL A 560 9.09 -9.77 35.24
N LEU A 561 8.95 -8.96 34.19
CA LEU A 561 7.89 -7.95 34.12
C LEU A 561 6.64 -8.58 33.49
N THR A 562 5.59 -8.76 34.29
CA THR A 562 4.29 -9.21 33.82
C THR A 562 3.37 -8.01 33.57
N ILE A 563 2.70 -8.00 32.43
CA ILE A 563 1.69 -7.01 32.04
C ILE A 563 0.39 -7.78 31.77
N THR A 564 -0.70 -7.41 32.43
CA THR A 564 -2.02 -8.02 32.24
C THR A 564 -3.01 -6.97 31.75
N ASP A 565 -3.70 -7.30 30.66
CA ASP A 565 -4.61 -6.40 29.98
C ASP A 565 -5.87 -7.14 29.51
N VAL A 566 -6.89 -7.11 30.35
CA VAL A 566 -8.21 -7.71 30.08
C VAL A 566 -9.00 -6.96 29.00
N GLY A 567 -8.55 -5.77 28.58
CA GLY A 567 -9.23 -4.99 27.56
C GLY A 567 -8.62 -5.12 26.16
N ALA A 568 -7.57 -5.93 25.99
CA ALA A 568 -6.99 -6.28 24.69
C ALA A 568 -7.81 -7.40 24.01
N THR A 569 -9.11 -7.16 23.81
CA THR A 569 -10.09 -8.12 23.27
C THR A 569 -10.26 -7.98 21.75
N SER A 570 -11.14 -8.77 21.13
CA SER A 570 -11.38 -8.74 19.68
C SER A 570 -11.61 -7.33 19.13
N SER A 571 -11.08 -7.06 17.93
CA SER A 571 -11.12 -5.76 17.25
C SER A 571 -10.43 -4.62 18.02
N THR A 572 -9.33 -4.94 18.70
CA THR A 572 -8.47 -3.94 19.35
C THR A 572 -7.03 -4.04 18.90
N VAL A 573 -6.33 -2.91 18.94
CA VAL A 573 -4.88 -2.82 18.79
C VAL A 573 -4.35 -2.02 19.95
N THR A 574 -3.38 -2.57 20.69
CA THR A 574 -2.75 -1.90 21.82
C THR A 574 -1.25 -1.82 21.61
N LEU A 575 -0.70 -0.61 21.72
CA LEU A 575 0.74 -0.39 21.81
C LEU A 575 1.10 -0.14 23.27
N TYR A 576 1.93 -1.01 23.84
CA TYR A 576 2.57 -0.81 25.14
C TYR A 576 3.99 -0.33 24.91
N THR A 577 4.37 0.73 25.61
CA THR A 577 5.75 1.20 25.71
C THR A 577 6.21 1.02 27.14
N VAL A 578 7.24 0.20 27.33
CA VAL A 578 7.90 -0.04 28.62
C VAL A 578 9.23 0.71 28.61
N GLU A 579 9.42 1.60 29.56
CA GLU A 579 10.70 2.27 29.84
C GLU A 579 11.28 1.66 31.12
N LEU A 580 12.44 1.00 31.02
CA LEU A 580 13.16 0.41 32.15
C LEU A 580 14.01 1.47 32.84
N ILE A 581 13.97 1.49 34.18
CA ILE A 581 14.57 2.52 35.01
C ILE A 581 15.55 1.86 35.99
N ASN A 582 16.73 2.48 36.12
CA ASN A 582 17.80 1.98 36.98
C ASN A 582 17.51 2.18 38.47
#